data_AF-A0A2G5HIN1-F1
#
_entry.id   AF-A0A2G5HIN1-F1
#
_cell.length_a   1.000
_cell.length_b   1.000
_cell.length_c   1.000
_cell.angle_alpha   90.00
_cell.angle_beta   90.00
_cell.angle_gamma   90.00
#
_symmetry.space_group_name_H-M   'P 1'
#
loop_
_entity.id
_entity.type
_entity.pdbx_description
1 polymer ?
#
loop_
_entity_poly.entity_id
_entity_poly.type
_entity_poly.pdbx_seq_one_letter_code
_entity_poly.pdbx_strand_id
1 'polypeptide(L)'
;MLRSLGPELPKERRSISSYSRSPSHDMVDLLPLPEPFLGEISTSREPRQAAVFDEISLAATPRSAEIPCLGAFQSGVELGHPFHNYWTKDGGLAEVVSILPDRPRALQLVASYFDSVDPLYPMLSRGHIIAEVEHFQHLSFEEKHSYNAAKLALHFIIYAAGAFFIPEVEPEERASLSDLYLSASHQCLCLCSYLSQFSLETAQVILLIGYLLINTNRVSEAWTFSGILVRQAYALRLHRNSTSHRDSILRRRLWQAVVVQDVSIAYHLDLPPSVIHCIDMRAQIDELGHHSDHDLDYESAMWQWATFVKEHICNPRATEGPIASSSYHKETIISQYREMYESWRPPFNSQSPKRFEFGDLRLARQLITVSSSFFGVLTVLYLDQNLEAGVLLDIHGAIDATHEAMSSFFALLRLFPDQMDMWASYHTRAYAQAMRIARILVSETQHLGQTSRDPRLMIGKSDLDRYLDILLSSRGSHKHQHVQHTRFKALREVVDMIGVA
;
A
#
# COMPACT_ATOMS: atom_id res chain seq x y z
N MET A 1 28.87 73.37 -2.99
CA MET A 1 30.35 73.45 -2.88
C MET A 1 30.85 72.00 -2.88
N LEU A 2 31.70 71.55 -3.81
CA LEU A 2 33.17 71.77 -3.89
C LEU A 2 33.86 71.23 -2.61
N ARG A 3 34.89 70.38 -2.61
CA ARG A 3 35.79 69.69 -3.59
C ARG A 3 36.51 68.56 -2.78
N SER A 4 37.20 67.49 -3.22
CA SER A 4 37.52 66.74 -4.45
C SER A 4 38.95 66.14 -4.29
N LEU A 5 39.24 64.94 -4.84
CA LEU A 5 40.58 64.35 -5.16
C LEU A 5 41.35 63.46 -4.15
N GLY A 6 42.04 62.44 -4.71
CA GLY A 6 43.19 61.67 -4.16
C GLY A 6 44.54 62.33 -4.53
N PRO A 7 45.65 61.65 -4.94
CA PRO A 7 45.83 60.32 -5.59
C PRO A 7 46.97 59.47 -4.91
N GLU A 8 47.74 58.52 -5.47
CA GLU A 8 47.77 57.77 -6.77
C GLU A 8 47.98 56.25 -6.51
N LEU A 9 49.18 55.70 -6.77
CA LEU A 9 49.57 54.27 -6.82
C LEU A 9 51.09 54.11 -6.52
N PRO A 10 51.64 52.90 -6.62
CA PRO A 10 52.80 52.77 -7.53
C PRO A 10 52.62 51.76 -8.69
N LYS A 11 53.36 52.03 -9.76
CA LYS A 11 53.46 51.36 -11.08
C LYS A 11 54.58 50.29 -11.08
N GLU A 12 54.86 49.45 -12.08
CA GLU A 12 54.32 49.09 -13.42
C GLU A 12 54.76 47.61 -13.68
N ARG A 13 54.55 46.85 -14.77
CA ARG A 13 54.24 46.97 -16.22
C ARG A 13 53.58 45.61 -16.63
N ARG A 14 53.30 45.13 -17.86
CA ARG A 14 53.40 45.44 -19.32
C ARG A 14 52.36 44.47 -19.99
N SER A 15 51.86 44.56 -21.23
CA SER A 15 51.49 45.68 -22.13
C SER A 15 50.98 45.11 -23.49
N ILE A 16 49.78 45.54 -23.96
CA ILE A 16 49.42 45.83 -25.38
C ILE A 16 49.61 44.69 -26.44
N SER A 17 48.65 44.25 -27.27
CA SER A 17 47.37 44.84 -27.74
C SER A 17 46.30 43.77 -28.08
N SER A 18 45.06 44.22 -28.34
CA SER A 18 43.96 43.55 -29.03
C SER A 18 43.95 43.77 -30.56
N TYR A 19 43.22 42.94 -31.35
CA TYR A 19 42.03 43.32 -32.15
C TYR A 19 41.44 42.13 -32.95
N SER A 20 40.30 42.33 -33.64
CA SER A 20 39.48 41.27 -34.29
C SER A 20 39.04 41.60 -35.73
N ARG A 21 38.94 40.57 -36.60
CA ARG A 21 37.91 40.36 -37.65
C ARG A 21 38.11 39.04 -38.44
N SER A 22 37.11 38.68 -39.24
CA SER A 22 36.81 37.39 -39.92
C SER A 22 36.92 37.51 -41.47
N PRO A 23 36.48 36.53 -42.30
CA PRO A 23 36.57 35.04 -42.27
C PRO A 23 37.07 34.41 -43.62
N SER A 24 37.41 33.11 -43.66
CA SER A 24 37.32 32.30 -44.92
C SER A 24 37.45 30.77 -44.75
N HIS A 25 36.43 30.05 -45.23
CA HIS A 25 36.42 28.73 -45.91
C HIS A 25 37.05 27.42 -45.36
N ASP A 26 36.31 26.34 -45.69
CA ASP A 26 36.65 24.91 -45.84
C ASP A 26 37.11 24.08 -44.62
N MET A 27 36.89 22.76 -44.56
CA MET A 27 35.74 21.87 -44.89
C MET A 27 36.07 20.46 -44.31
N VAL A 28 35.13 19.49 -44.37
CA VAL A 28 35.30 18.05 -44.01
C VAL A 28 35.48 17.76 -42.50
N ASP A 29 34.65 16.94 -41.84
CA ASP A 29 33.31 16.41 -42.20
C ASP A 29 32.56 15.89 -40.95
N LEU A 30 31.28 15.51 -41.13
CA LEU A 30 30.50 14.72 -40.18
C LEU A 30 29.76 13.59 -40.95
N LEU A 31 29.80 12.36 -40.43
CA LEU A 31 29.11 11.20 -41.01
C LEU A 31 28.29 10.42 -39.96
N PRO A 32 27.22 9.70 -40.36
CA PRO A 32 25.94 9.89 -39.67
C PRO A 32 25.33 8.64 -39.03
N LEU A 33 24.17 8.85 -38.39
CA LEU A 33 23.26 7.80 -37.94
C LEU A 33 22.68 7.00 -39.12
N PRO A 34 22.50 5.67 -39.00
CA PRO A 34 21.77 4.87 -39.98
C PRO A 34 20.26 4.85 -39.69
N GLU A 35 19.45 5.10 -40.73
CA GLU A 35 18.00 4.82 -40.73
C GLU A 35 17.70 3.47 -41.42
N PRO A 36 16.47 2.92 -41.35
CA PRO A 36 16.24 1.48 -41.54
C PRO A 36 16.23 1.02 -43.00
N PHE A 37 16.71 -0.21 -43.22
CA PHE A 37 16.55 -0.92 -44.48
C PHE A 37 15.13 -1.52 -44.60
N LEU A 38 14.39 -1.06 -45.61
CA LEU A 38 13.26 -1.82 -46.15
C LEU A 38 13.78 -2.88 -47.13
N GLY A 39 13.37 -4.13 -46.92
CA GLY A 39 13.66 -5.25 -47.82
C GLY A 39 12.49 -6.22 -47.87
N GLU A 40 11.71 -6.19 -48.95
CA GLU A 40 10.57 -7.08 -49.14
C GLU A 40 11.02 -8.49 -49.58
N ILE A 41 10.65 -9.54 -48.83
CA ILE A 41 10.60 -10.91 -49.35
C ILE A 41 9.34 -11.63 -48.85
N SER A 42 8.48 -12.01 -49.82
CA SER A 42 7.47 -13.08 -49.74
C SER A 42 6.37 -12.99 -48.67
N THR A 43 5.30 -12.27 -48.98
CA THR A 43 3.96 -12.52 -48.39
C THR A 43 3.36 -13.83 -48.94
N SER A 44 3.13 -14.83 -48.08
CA SER A 44 2.03 -15.82 -48.22
C SER A 44 2.03 -16.94 -47.17
N ARG A 45 1.24 -16.76 -46.09
CA ARG A 45 0.33 -17.79 -45.57
C ARG A 45 -0.67 -17.19 -44.58
N GLU A 46 -1.87 -17.76 -44.56
CA GLU A 46 -3.00 -17.27 -43.78
C GLU A 46 -2.77 -17.48 -42.27
N PRO A 47 -3.37 -16.65 -41.39
CA PRO A 47 -3.41 -16.94 -39.96
C PRO A 47 -4.28 -18.18 -39.71
N ARG A 48 -3.62 -19.33 -39.56
CA ARG A 48 -4.29 -20.55 -39.06
C ARG A 48 -4.82 -20.27 -37.66
N GLN A 49 -6.06 -20.67 -37.40
CA GLN A 49 -6.67 -20.65 -36.09
C GLN A 49 -5.88 -21.59 -35.14
N ALA A 50 -5.00 -21.01 -34.33
CA ALA A 50 -4.37 -21.70 -33.20
C ALA A 50 -5.28 -21.52 -31.97
N ALA A 51 -6.25 -22.41 -31.83
CA ALA A 51 -7.13 -22.44 -30.66
C ALA A 51 -6.51 -23.25 -29.53
N VAL A 52 -6.61 -22.74 -28.30
CA VAL A 52 -6.46 -23.45 -27.01
C VAL A 52 -5.15 -24.20 -26.80
N PHE A 53 -4.28 -23.70 -25.92
CA PHE A 53 -3.73 -24.41 -24.74
C PHE A 53 -2.63 -23.54 -24.09
N ASP A 54 -2.95 -22.89 -22.98
CA ASP A 54 -1.99 -22.37 -22.00
C ASP A 54 -2.37 -22.97 -20.65
N GLU A 55 -1.39 -23.42 -19.87
CA GLU A 55 -1.65 -24.14 -18.62
C GLU A 55 -2.17 -23.20 -17.52
N ILE A 56 -3.23 -23.62 -16.81
CA ILE A 56 -3.82 -22.85 -15.71
C ILE A 56 -2.88 -22.89 -14.50
N SER A 57 -1.90 -21.99 -14.47
CA SER A 57 -0.99 -21.87 -13.33
C SER A 57 -1.74 -21.40 -12.08
N LEU A 58 -1.95 -22.34 -11.16
CA LEU A 58 -2.49 -22.09 -9.82
C LEU A 58 -1.55 -21.24 -8.95
N ALA A 59 -0.27 -21.18 -9.30
CA ALA A 59 0.80 -20.59 -8.50
C ALA A 59 1.05 -19.09 -8.77
N ALA A 60 0.84 -18.62 -10.01
CA ALA A 60 1.38 -17.33 -10.45
C ALA A 60 0.51 -16.59 -11.49
N THR A 61 0.76 -15.29 -11.60
CA THR A 61 0.66 -14.55 -12.86
C THR A 61 1.55 -15.21 -13.94
N PRO A 62 1.20 -15.12 -15.24
CA PRO A 62 1.88 -15.89 -16.28
C PRO A 62 3.38 -15.55 -16.36
N ARG A 63 4.23 -16.58 -16.19
CA ARG A 63 5.71 -16.46 -16.15
C ARG A 63 6.36 -16.05 -17.49
N SER A 64 5.57 -15.81 -18.54
CA SER A 64 6.07 -15.40 -19.86
C SER A 64 5.02 -14.66 -20.70
N ALA A 65 4.27 -13.74 -20.08
CA ALA A 65 3.60 -12.67 -20.82
C ALA A 65 4.57 -11.48 -20.96
N GLU A 66 4.47 -10.70 -22.04
CA GLU A 66 5.22 -9.45 -22.21
C GLU A 66 5.05 -8.58 -20.95
N ILE A 67 6.15 -8.11 -20.33
CA ILE A 67 6.07 -7.27 -19.13
C ILE A 67 5.19 -6.07 -19.46
N PRO A 68 3.97 -5.99 -18.89
CA PRO A 68 3.15 -4.82 -19.12
C PRO A 68 3.84 -3.67 -18.38
N CYS A 69 3.99 -2.52 -19.03
CA CYS A 69 4.13 -1.28 -18.27
C CYS A 69 3.00 -1.23 -17.22
N LEU A 70 3.26 -0.65 -16.03
CA LEU A 70 2.47 -0.85 -14.79
C LEU A 70 0.93 -0.66 -14.92
N GLY A 71 0.47 -0.06 -16.03
CA GLY A 71 -0.91 -0.06 -16.53
C GLY A 71 -1.67 -1.40 -16.53
N ALA A 72 -1.05 -2.58 -16.47
CA ALA A 72 -1.82 -3.82 -16.26
C ALA A 72 -2.57 -3.84 -14.92
N PHE A 73 -2.03 -3.20 -13.88
CA PHE A 73 -2.74 -2.98 -12.61
C PHE A 73 -3.74 -1.81 -12.67
N GLN A 74 -3.82 -1.05 -13.78
CA GLN A 74 -4.76 0.05 -14.01
C GLN A 74 -6.06 -0.40 -14.71
N SER A 75 -6.44 -1.67 -14.57
CA SER A 75 -7.73 -2.19 -15.05
C SER A 75 -8.89 -1.62 -14.23
N GLY A 76 -9.27 -0.38 -14.56
CA GLY A 76 -10.42 0.33 -14.00
C GLY A 76 -10.09 1.38 -12.93
N VAL A 77 -9.16 2.30 -13.22
CA VAL A 77 -8.91 3.49 -12.40
C VAL A 77 -8.83 4.72 -13.33
N GLU A 78 -9.40 5.85 -12.92
CA GLU A 78 -9.22 7.13 -13.62
C GLU A 78 -7.74 7.52 -13.60
N LEU A 79 -7.13 7.78 -14.77
CA LEU A 79 -5.72 8.18 -14.89
C LEU A 79 -5.45 9.64 -14.42
N GLY A 80 -6.27 10.15 -13.50
CA GLY A 80 -6.12 11.46 -12.88
C GLY A 80 -5.04 11.46 -11.80
N HIS A 81 -4.48 12.65 -11.56
CA HIS A 81 -3.48 12.91 -10.50
C HIS A 81 -4.09 12.68 -9.11
N PRO A 82 -3.34 12.14 -8.11
CA PRO A 82 -3.84 11.79 -6.78
C PRO A 82 -4.46 12.93 -5.98
N PHE A 83 -4.03 14.16 -6.27
CA PHE A 83 -4.44 15.36 -5.56
C PHE A 83 -5.07 16.33 -6.55
N HIS A 84 -6.34 16.67 -6.35
CA HIS A 84 -7.01 17.68 -7.16
C HIS A 84 -6.41 19.06 -6.84
N ASN A 85 -6.10 19.85 -7.87
CA ASN A 85 -5.56 21.19 -7.65
C ASN A 85 -6.69 22.21 -7.46
N TYR A 86 -7.02 22.51 -6.21
CA TYR A 86 -7.92 23.61 -5.82
C TYR A 86 -7.16 24.93 -5.57
N TRP A 87 -5.83 24.91 -5.65
CA TRP A 87 -4.95 25.92 -5.05
C TRP A 87 -4.40 26.87 -6.12
N THR A 88 -4.32 28.17 -5.79
CA THR A 88 -3.59 29.13 -6.61
C THR A 88 -2.11 29.13 -6.26
N LYS A 89 -1.30 29.69 -7.17
CA LYS A 89 0.15 29.80 -7.00
C LYS A 89 0.56 30.61 -5.76
N ASP A 90 -0.23 31.64 -5.42
CA ASP A 90 0.16 32.68 -4.48
C ASP A 90 -0.66 32.64 -3.17
N GLY A 91 -1.66 31.76 -3.04
CA GLY A 91 -2.56 31.66 -1.88
C GLY A 91 -1.99 30.99 -0.63
N GLY A 92 -0.91 30.21 -0.76
CA GLY A 92 -0.17 29.63 0.37
C GLY A 92 -1.04 28.78 1.31
N LEU A 93 -0.89 28.99 2.62
CA LEU A 93 -1.71 28.31 3.64
C LEU A 93 -3.16 28.83 3.71
N ALA A 94 -3.46 30.03 3.18
CA ALA A 94 -4.76 30.69 3.37
C ALA A 94 -5.91 29.91 2.74
N GLU A 95 -5.72 29.46 1.51
CA GLU A 95 -6.70 28.65 0.77
C GLU A 95 -6.96 27.33 1.49
N VAL A 96 -5.91 26.68 1.99
CA VAL A 96 -6.06 25.42 2.71
C VAL A 96 -6.78 25.62 4.05
N VAL A 97 -6.44 26.68 4.81
CA VAL A 97 -7.13 27.05 6.05
C VAL A 97 -8.62 27.36 5.80
N SER A 98 -8.98 27.92 4.63
CA SER A 98 -10.36 28.28 4.30
C SER A 98 -11.31 27.08 4.12
N ILE A 99 -10.78 25.89 3.85
CA ILE A 99 -11.59 24.66 3.69
C ILE A 99 -11.69 23.82 4.98
N LEU A 100 -11.17 24.31 6.11
CA LEU A 100 -11.20 23.57 7.36
C LEU A 100 -12.64 23.30 7.85
N PRO A 101 -12.93 22.10 8.36
CA PRO A 101 -14.20 21.83 9.04
C PRO A 101 -14.35 22.70 10.30
N ASP A 102 -15.60 22.96 10.68
CA ASP A 102 -15.90 23.58 11.97
C ASP A 102 -15.47 22.67 13.15
N ARG A 103 -15.40 23.23 14.36
CA ARG A 103 -14.90 22.48 15.52
C ARG A 103 -15.68 21.17 15.80
N PRO A 104 -17.04 21.13 15.78
CA PRO A 104 -17.79 19.89 15.89
C PRO A 104 -17.41 18.84 14.83
N ARG A 105 -17.37 19.22 13.54
CA ARG A 105 -17.05 18.30 12.44
C ARG A 105 -15.59 17.84 12.47
N ALA A 106 -14.66 18.73 12.81
CA ALA A 106 -13.24 18.40 13.01
C ALA A 106 -13.07 17.30 14.08
N LEU A 107 -13.78 17.42 15.20
CA LEU A 107 -13.73 16.42 16.28
C LEU A 107 -14.44 15.11 15.88
N GLN A 108 -15.53 15.15 15.10
CA GLN A 108 -16.17 13.94 14.54
C GLN A 108 -15.21 13.19 13.60
N LEU A 109 -14.51 13.93 12.72
CA LEU A 109 -13.52 13.38 11.79
C LEU A 109 -12.32 12.75 12.53
N VAL A 110 -11.80 13.43 13.56
CA VAL A 110 -10.74 12.87 14.44
C VAL A 110 -11.24 11.63 15.18
N ALA A 111 -12.48 11.63 15.69
CA ALA A 111 -13.04 10.46 16.36
C ALA A 111 -13.07 9.25 15.42
N SER A 112 -13.69 9.41 14.25
CA SER A 112 -13.77 8.41 13.16
C SER A 112 -12.41 7.82 12.78
N TYR A 113 -11.38 8.66 12.60
CA TYR A 113 -10.00 8.19 12.34
C TYR A 113 -9.49 7.25 13.45
N PHE A 114 -9.67 7.63 14.72
CA PHE A 114 -9.15 6.84 15.84
C PHE A 114 -9.92 5.52 16.10
N ASP A 115 -11.17 5.43 15.64
CA ASP A 115 -12.00 4.23 15.78
C ASP A 115 -11.94 3.29 14.55
N SER A 116 -11.39 3.76 13.42
CA SER A 116 -11.33 3.00 12.15
C SER A 116 -9.94 2.78 11.55
N VAL A 117 -9.01 3.73 11.70
CA VAL A 117 -7.70 3.74 11.02
C VAL A 117 -6.55 3.52 11.99
N ASP A 118 -6.54 4.24 13.11
CA ASP A 118 -5.55 4.10 14.17
C ASP A 118 -5.40 2.67 14.74
N PRO A 119 -6.45 1.81 14.83
CA PRO A 119 -6.27 0.39 15.19
C PRO A 119 -5.27 -0.36 14.30
N LEU A 120 -5.07 0.10 13.07
CA LEU A 120 -4.17 -0.51 12.08
C LEU A 120 -2.80 0.19 12.03
N TYR A 121 -2.76 1.46 12.44
CA TYR A 121 -1.61 2.35 12.46
C TYR A 121 -1.55 3.11 13.82
N PRO A 122 -1.25 2.43 14.95
CA PRO A 122 -1.41 2.95 16.32
C PRO A 122 -0.30 3.95 16.74
N MET A 123 0.14 4.78 15.80
CA MET A 123 1.29 5.67 15.90
C MET A 123 0.94 7.10 16.38
N LEU A 124 -0.33 7.42 16.61
CA LEU A 124 -0.78 8.76 17.03
C LEU A 124 -1.40 8.70 18.43
N SER A 125 -1.28 9.81 19.18
CA SER A 125 -1.95 9.95 20.49
C SER A 125 -3.26 10.72 20.33
N ARG A 126 -4.41 10.07 20.59
CA ARG A 126 -5.75 10.67 20.49
C ARG A 126 -5.87 11.97 21.30
N GLY A 127 -5.31 12.00 22.51
CA GLY A 127 -5.27 13.19 23.35
C GLY A 127 -4.39 14.32 22.80
N HIS A 128 -3.27 13.99 22.14
CA HIS A 128 -2.40 14.99 21.52
C HIS A 128 -3.04 15.60 20.26
N ILE A 129 -3.61 14.78 19.37
CA ILE A 129 -4.28 15.26 18.16
C ILE A 129 -5.48 16.15 18.52
N ILE A 130 -6.29 15.76 19.50
CA ILE A 130 -7.39 16.61 20.00
C ILE A 130 -6.84 17.93 20.54
N ALA A 131 -5.78 17.91 21.36
CA ALA A 131 -5.18 19.14 21.89
C ALA A 131 -4.61 20.08 20.81
N GLU A 132 -3.99 19.55 19.75
CA GLU A 132 -3.48 20.34 18.62
C GLU A 132 -4.61 20.92 17.75
N VAL A 133 -5.69 20.16 17.52
CA VAL A 133 -6.90 20.65 16.82
C VAL A 133 -7.59 21.75 17.64
N GLU A 134 -7.77 21.56 18.95
CA GLU A 134 -8.31 22.59 19.85
C GLU A 134 -7.42 23.83 19.89
N HIS A 135 -6.10 23.67 20.03
CA HIS A 135 -5.15 24.77 20.01
C HIS A 135 -5.25 25.56 18.71
N PHE A 136 -5.25 24.89 17.55
CA PHE A 136 -5.40 25.53 16.25
C PHE A 136 -6.71 26.32 16.15
N GLN A 137 -7.83 25.79 16.64
CA GLN A 137 -9.12 26.50 16.61
C GLN A 137 -9.07 27.85 17.36
N HIS A 138 -8.32 27.93 18.47
CA HIS A 138 -8.18 29.14 19.29
C HIS A 138 -7.18 30.19 18.73
N LEU A 139 -6.36 29.85 17.73
CA LEU A 139 -5.44 30.80 17.09
C LEU A 139 -6.18 31.93 16.37
N SER A 140 -5.57 33.12 16.33
CA SER A 140 -6.05 34.24 15.52
C SER A 140 -5.93 33.96 14.00
N PHE A 141 -6.52 34.83 13.19
CA PHE A 141 -6.44 34.72 11.73
C PHE A 141 -4.98 34.72 11.25
N GLU A 142 -4.15 35.65 11.71
CA GLU A 142 -2.73 35.77 11.29
C GLU A 142 -1.88 34.57 11.72
N GLU A 143 -2.10 34.05 12.93
CA GLU A 143 -1.42 32.84 13.43
C GLU A 143 -1.81 31.59 12.63
N LYS A 144 -3.07 31.46 12.19
CA LYS A 144 -3.52 30.35 11.32
C LYS A 144 -2.84 30.38 9.95
N HIS A 145 -2.57 31.57 9.41
CA HIS A 145 -1.87 31.74 8.12
C HIS A 145 -0.36 31.50 8.20
N SER A 146 0.21 31.58 9.40
CA SER A 146 1.64 31.36 9.68
C SER A 146 1.92 30.06 10.44
N TYR A 147 0.90 29.20 10.60
CA TYR A 147 0.98 27.95 11.36
C TYR A 147 1.90 26.91 10.69
N ASN A 148 2.36 25.93 11.48
CA ASN A 148 3.23 24.87 10.98
C ASN A 148 2.48 24.00 9.94
N ALA A 149 2.91 24.11 8.68
CA ALA A 149 2.30 23.42 7.56
C ALA A 149 2.34 21.88 7.68
N ALA A 150 3.38 21.28 8.27
CA ALA A 150 3.44 19.83 8.48
C ALA A 150 2.43 19.35 9.54
N LYS A 151 2.20 20.13 10.61
CA LYS A 151 1.11 19.88 11.57
C LYS A 151 -0.26 20.04 10.92
N LEU A 152 -0.47 21.07 10.08
CA LEU A 152 -1.74 21.24 9.37
C LEU A 152 -1.99 20.13 8.36
N ALA A 153 -0.96 19.63 7.68
CA ALA A 153 -1.04 18.44 6.84
C ALA A 153 -1.50 17.20 7.64
N LEU A 154 -1.03 17.05 8.88
CA LEU A 154 -1.46 15.98 9.78
C LEU A 154 -2.92 16.12 10.22
N HIS A 155 -3.42 17.34 10.47
CA HIS A 155 -4.86 17.56 10.67
C HIS A 155 -5.66 17.14 9.44
N PHE A 156 -5.26 17.60 8.25
CA PHE A 156 -5.98 17.28 7.01
C PHE A 156 -5.98 15.81 6.62
N ILE A 157 -4.88 15.06 6.82
CA ILE A 157 -4.86 13.63 6.47
C ILE A 157 -5.72 12.80 7.44
N ILE A 158 -5.78 13.20 8.71
CA ILE A 158 -6.68 12.63 9.71
C ILE A 158 -8.14 12.93 9.34
N TYR A 159 -8.44 14.14 8.85
CA TYR A 159 -9.77 14.47 8.34
C TYR A 159 -10.13 13.66 7.09
N ALA A 160 -9.23 13.52 6.11
CA ALA A 160 -9.47 12.71 4.92
C ALA A 160 -9.76 11.25 5.27
N ALA A 161 -8.93 10.66 6.13
CA ALA A 161 -9.08 9.29 6.59
C ALA A 161 -10.28 9.07 7.52
N GLY A 162 -10.73 10.10 8.25
CA GLY A 162 -11.94 10.08 9.06
C GLY A 162 -13.24 10.27 8.26
N ALA A 163 -13.23 11.06 7.18
CA ALA A 163 -14.42 11.35 6.37
C ALA A 163 -15.07 10.10 5.78
N PHE A 164 -14.23 9.10 5.47
CA PHE A 164 -14.62 7.81 4.93
C PHE A 164 -15.61 7.00 5.80
N PHE A 165 -15.58 7.14 7.13
CA PHE A 165 -16.38 6.32 8.06
C PHE A 165 -17.44 7.13 8.84
N ILE A 166 -17.94 8.23 8.26
CA ILE A 166 -19.03 9.04 8.85
C ILE A 166 -20.39 8.49 8.39
N PRO A 167 -21.19 7.84 9.27
CA PRO A 167 -22.39 7.12 8.82
C PRO A 167 -23.48 8.00 8.23
N GLU A 168 -23.59 9.26 8.66
CA GLU A 168 -24.68 10.17 8.29
C GLU A 168 -24.49 10.83 6.90
N VAL A 169 -23.45 10.45 6.17
CA VAL A 169 -23.05 11.05 4.87
C VAL A 169 -23.14 9.99 3.78
N GLU A 170 -23.58 10.37 2.58
CA GLU A 170 -23.67 9.44 1.43
C GLU A 170 -22.27 9.03 0.90
N PRO A 171 -22.09 7.80 0.37
CA PRO A 171 -20.76 7.29 -0.01
C PRO A 171 -19.97 8.16 -1.00
N GLU A 172 -20.66 8.82 -1.94
CA GLU A 172 -20.03 9.74 -2.92
C GLU A 172 -19.56 11.05 -2.27
N GLU A 173 -20.30 11.56 -1.28
CA GLU A 173 -19.92 12.75 -0.52
C GLU A 173 -18.75 12.43 0.44
N ARG A 174 -18.74 11.25 1.07
CA ARG A 174 -17.59 10.79 1.87
C ARG A 174 -16.31 10.73 1.03
N ALA A 175 -16.39 10.17 -0.18
CA ALA A 175 -15.27 10.12 -1.11
C ALA A 175 -14.82 11.53 -1.54
N SER A 176 -15.76 12.41 -1.88
CA SER A 176 -15.48 13.80 -2.26
C SER A 176 -14.81 14.61 -1.15
N LEU A 177 -15.28 14.47 0.10
CA LEU A 177 -14.69 15.11 1.28
C LEU A 177 -13.28 14.55 1.58
N SER A 178 -13.09 13.24 1.44
CA SER A 178 -11.77 12.62 1.55
C SER A 178 -10.80 13.17 0.51
N ASP A 179 -11.18 13.19 -0.77
CA ASP A 179 -10.33 13.66 -1.87
C ASP A 179 -9.96 15.15 -1.70
N LEU A 180 -10.88 15.98 -1.19
CA LEU A 180 -10.62 17.38 -0.84
C LEU A 180 -9.59 17.52 0.29
N TYR A 181 -9.79 16.84 1.42
CA TYR A 181 -8.87 16.90 2.56
C TYR A 181 -7.50 16.23 2.27
N LEU A 182 -7.47 15.19 1.44
CA LEU A 182 -6.24 14.55 0.95
C LEU A 182 -5.42 15.52 0.09
N SER A 183 -6.10 16.23 -0.83
CA SER A 183 -5.48 17.25 -1.67
C SER A 183 -4.94 18.45 -0.85
N ALA A 184 -5.66 18.82 0.21
CA ALA A 184 -5.26 19.86 1.16
C ALA A 184 -4.04 19.45 2.00
N SER A 185 -4.00 18.21 2.48
CA SER A 185 -2.84 17.66 3.18
C SER A 185 -1.59 17.66 2.30
N HIS A 186 -1.72 17.24 1.04
CA HIS A 186 -0.61 17.29 0.09
C HIS A 186 -0.14 18.73 -0.22
N GLN A 187 -1.06 19.70 -0.34
CA GLN A 187 -0.68 21.11 -0.50
C GLN A 187 0.11 21.63 0.71
N CYS A 188 -0.29 21.27 1.93
CA CYS A 188 0.48 21.59 3.13
C CYS A 188 1.88 20.92 3.14
N LEU A 189 2.03 19.69 2.64
CA LEU A 189 3.34 19.07 2.45
C LEU A 189 4.21 19.81 1.41
N CYS A 190 3.61 20.25 0.29
CA CYS A 190 4.32 21.07 -0.70
C CYS A 190 4.81 22.39 -0.10
N LEU A 191 3.97 23.06 0.70
CA LEU A 191 4.31 24.31 1.39
C LEU A 191 5.43 24.13 2.43
N CYS A 192 5.51 22.97 3.10
CA CYS A 192 6.64 22.64 4.00
C CYS A 192 7.88 22.08 3.28
N SER A 193 7.89 22.01 1.94
CA SER A 193 8.98 21.42 1.14
C SER A 193 9.35 19.98 1.56
N TYR A 194 8.34 19.12 1.74
CA TYR A 194 8.49 17.78 2.32
C TYR A 194 9.53 16.86 1.65
N LEU A 195 9.93 17.12 0.40
CA LEU A 195 10.95 16.34 -0.33
C LEU A 195 12.39 16.67 0.10
N SER A 196 12.62 17.76 0.83
CA SER A 196 13.93 18.16 1.37
C SER A 196 13.91 18.45 2.88
N GLN A 197 12.75 18.77 3.45
CA GLN A 197 12.56 18.95 4.89
C GLN A 197 11.74 17.79 5.47
N PHE A 198 12.37 17.00 6.34
CA PHE A 198 11.76 15.79 6.91
C PHE A 198 11.48 15.98 8.40
N SER A 199 10.28 15.63 8.85
CA SER A 199 9.90 15.59 10.26
C SER A 199 9.13 14.31 10.59
N LEU A 200 8.77 14.08 11.86
CA LEU A 200 7.92 12.94 12.22
C LEU A 200 6.51 13.13 11.65
N GLU A 201 6.02 14.36 11.66
CA GLU A 201 4.73 14.78 11.11
C GLU A 201 4.67 14.56 9.59
N THR A 202 5.70 14.97 8.82
CA THR A 202 5.69 14.69 7.36
C THR A 202 5.70 13.19 7.07
N ALA A 203 6.47 12.41 7.84
CA ALA A 203 6.50 10.95 7.68
C ALA A 203 5.16 10.28 8.05
N GLN A 204 4.51 10.72 9.14
CA GLN A 204 3.16 10.27 9.52
C GLN A 204 2.13 10.60 8.44
N VAL A 205 2.18 11.82 7.88
CA VAL A 205 1.28 12.24 6.80
C VAL A 205 1.47 11.38 5.56
N ILE A 206 2.71 11.18 5.10
CA ILE A 206 2.96 10.37 3.89
C ILE A 206 2.52 8.92 4.09
N LEU A 207 2.66 8.35 5.29
CA LEU A 207 2.16 7.00 5.60
C LEU A 207 0.63 6.91 5.51
N LEU A 208 -0.08 7.96 5.95
CA LEU A 208 -1.54 8.03 5.87
C LEU A 208 -2.05 8.39 4.45
N ILE A 209 -1.27 9.14 3.65
CA ILE A 209 -1.47 9.27 2.20
C ILE A 209 -1.35 7.88 1.55
N GLY A 210 -0.29 7.12 1.86
CA GLY A 210 -0.11 5.74 1.40
C GLY A 210 -1.29 4.83 1.77
N TYR A 211 -1.79 4.93 3.01
CA TYR A 211 -3.01 4.24 3.43
C TYR A 211 -4.22 4.61 2.56
N LEU A 212 -4.52 5.89 2.35
CA LEU A 212 -5.68 6.30 1.55
C LEU A 212 -5.54 5.89 0.08
N LEU A 213 -4.34 5.96 -0.50
CA LEU A 213 -4.05 5.47 -1.85
C LEU A 213 -4.24 3.94 -1.98
N ILE A 214 -3.86 3.14 -0.98
CA ILE A 214 -4.14 1.69 -0.97
C ILE A 214 -5.65 1.43 -0.97
N ASN A 215 -6.40 2.08 -0.08
CA ASN A 215 -7.83 1.82 0.07
C ASN A 215 -8.64 2.36 -1.12
N THR A 216 -8.23 3.46 -1.76
CA THR A 216 -8.85 3.98 -3.01
C THR A 216 -8.45 3.22 -4.28
N ASN A 217 -7.80 2.04 -4.17
CA ASN A 217 -7.31 1.22 -5.30
C ASN A 217 -6.13 1.83 -6.10
N ARG A 218 -5.51 2.91 -5.62
CA ARG A 218 -4.44 3.66 -6.31
C ARG A 218 -3.04 3.19 -5.83
N VAL A 219 -2.88 1.86 -5.79
CA VAL A 219 -1.77 1.15 -5.11
C VAL A 219 -0.39 1.43 -5.74
N SER A 220 -0.33 1.63 -7.06
CA SER A 220 0.93 2.00 -7.75
C SER A 220 1.50 3.34 -7.28
N GLU A 221 0.66 4.26 -6.81
CA GLU A 221 1.09 5.56 -6.29
C GLU A 221 1.39 5.48 -4.80
N ALA A 222 0.68 4.62 -4.05
CA ALA A 222 1.07 4.26 -2.69
C ALA A 222 2.49 3.68 -2.66
N TRP A 223 2.88 2.85 -3.64
CA TRP A 223 4.24 2.34 -3.78
C TRP A 223 5.27 3.46 -4.01
N THR A 224 4.98 4.40 -4.91
CA THR A 224 5.83 5.58 -5.15
C THR A 224 5.99 6.44 -3.88
N PHE A 225 4.91 6.67 -3.13
CA PHE A 225 4.96 7.39 -1.85
C PHE A 225 5.70 6.60 -0.75
N SER A 226 5.55 5.27 -0.70
CA SER A 226 6.35 4.40 0.18
C SER A 226 7.84 4.53 -0.11
N GLY A 227 8.22 4.49 -1.39
CA GLY A 227 9.59 4.70 -1.85
C GLY A 227 10.15 6.09 -1.52
N ILE A 228 9.32 7.12 -1.31
CA ILE A 228 9.74 8.42 -0.75
C ILE A 228 9.89 8.30 0.77
N LEU A 229 8.85 7.82 1.45
CA LEU A 229 8.73 7.70 2.90
C LEU A 229 9.86 6.88 3.52
N VAL A 230 10.24 5.74 2.93
CA VAL A 230 11.33 4.89 3.41
C VAL A 230 12.67 5.63 3.35
N ARG A 231 12.91 6.44 2.31
CA ARG A 231 14.10 7.32 2.24
C ARG A 231 14.06 8.42 3.31
N GLN A 232 12.90 9.01 3.61
CA GLN A 232 12.75 9.95 4.73
C GLN A 232 12.97 9.27 6.09
N ALA A 233 12.44 8.06 6.30
CA ALA A 233 12.62 7.28 7.52
C ALA A 233 14.09 6.87 7.76
N TYR A 234 14.83 6.61 6.68
CA TYR A 234 16.29 6.43 6.76
C TYR A 234 17.00 7.74 7.13
N ALA A 235 16.66 8.88 6.53
CA ALA A 235 17.24 10.19 6.85
C ALA A 235 16.94 10.64 8.30
N LEU A 236 15.70 10.46 8.76
CA LEU A 236 15.21 10.68 10.13
C LEU A 236 15.78 9.68 11.15
N ARG A 237 16.52 8.65 10.70
CA ARG A 237 17.10 7.57 11.52
C ARG A 237 16.06 6.79 12.33
N LEU A 238 14.87 6.56 11.78
CA LEU A 238 13.81 5.76 12.42
C LEU A 238 14.21 4.28 12.56
N HIS A 239 14.95 3.78 11.57
CA HIS A 239 15.60 2.47 11.55
C HIS A 239 16.68 2.21 12.64
N ARG A 240 16.84 3.10 13.63
CA ARG A 240 17.86 3.00 14.67
C ARG A 240 17.23 3.14 16.05
N ASN A 241 17.71 2.32 16.99
CA ASN A 241 17.34 2.39 18.39
C ASN A 241 17.60 3.81 18.93
N SER A 242 16.56 4.43 19.49
CA SER A 242 16.67 5.74 20.16
C SER A 242 17.37 5.57 21.52
N THR A 243 18.28 6.48 21.85
CA THR A 243 18.85 6.60 23.20
C THR A 243 17.93 7.35 24.17
N SER A 244 16.96 8.13 23.65
CA SER A 244 15.90 8.77 24.44
C SER A 244 14.72 7.83 24.62
N HIS A 245 14.33 7.60 25.88
CA HIS A 245 13.23 6.71 26.28
C HIS A 245 11.82 7.26 25.96
N ARG A 246 11.66 8.58 25.74
CA ARG A 246 10.35 9.17 25.46
C ARG A 246 10.06 9.24 23.95
N ASP A 247 11.09 9.54 23.16
CA ASP A 247 10.99 9.60 21.71
C ASP A 247 11.06 8.20 21.05
N SER A 248 11.58 7.20 21.78
CA SER A 248 11.75 5.82 21.28
C SER A 248 10.44 5.21 20.80
N ILE A 249 9.36 5.30 21.59
CA ILE A 249 8.10 4.61 21.31
C ILE A 249 7.47 5.14 20.01
N LEU A 250 7.27 6.46 19.91
CA LEU A 250 6.68 7.09 18.73
C LEU A 250 7.49 6.80 17.45
N ARG A 251 8.82 6.90 17.55
CA ARG A 251 9.72 6.62 16.42
C ARG A 251 9.73 5.14 16.03
N ARG A 252 9.58 4.24 17.01
CA ARG A 252 9.45 2.79 16.77
C ARG A 252 8.13 2.44 16.10
N ARG A 253 6.99 2.89 16.63
CA ARG A 253 5.66 2.67 16.04
C ARG A 253 5.61 3.15 14.60
N LEU A 254 6.08 4.37 14.34
CA LEU A 254 6.20 4.92 12.99
C LEU A 254 7.13 4.08 12.10
N TRP A 255 8.28 3.62 12.59
CA TRP A 255 9.17 2.74 11.82
C TRP A 255 8.53 1.39 11.49
N GLN A 256 7.89 0.74 12.46
CA GLN A 256 7.20 -0.54 12.26
C GLN A 256 6.09 -0.38 11.22
N ALA A 257 5.28 0.67 11.33
CA ALA A 257 4.20 0.93 10.38
C ALA A 257 4.68 1.26 8.96
N VAL A 258 5.82 1.97 8.81
CA VAL A 258 6.51 2.17 7.51
C VAL A 258 6.93 0.84 6.90
N VAL A 259 7.59 -0.04 7.65
CA VAL A 259 8.06 -1.35 7.14
C VAL A 259 6.89 -2.26 6.78
N VAL A 260 5.85 -2.31 7.62
CA VAL A 260 4.65 -3.12 7.37
C VAL A 260 3.90 -2.62 6.13
N GLN A 261 3.77 -1.30 5.92
CA GLN A 261 3.11 -0.76 4.73
C GLN A 261 3.95 -1.03 3.46
N ASP A 262 5.25 -0.75 3.47
CA ASP A 262 6.13 -0.93 2.30
C ASP A 262 6.16 -2.39 1.83
N VAL A 263 6.38 -3.34 2.76
CA VAL A 263 6.37 -4.78 2.45
C VAL A 263 4.99 -5.24 1.99
N SER A 264 3.91 -4.72 2.60
CA SER A 264 2.54 -5.07 2.18
C SER A 264 2.24 -4.58 0.76
N ILE A 265 2.65 -3.37 0.38
CA ILE A 265 2.49 -2.89 -1.00
C ILE A 265 3.33 -3.73 -1.97
N ALA A 266 4.60 -3.98 -1.63
CA ALA A 266 5.52 -4.79 -2.44
C ALA A 266 4.95 -6.21 -2.71
N TYR A 267 4.45 -6.87 -1.66
CA TYR A 267 3.80 -8.18 -1.75
C TYR A 267 2.53 -8.18 -2.64
N HIS A 268 1.74 -7.12 -2.63
CA HIS A 268 0.52 -7.04 -3.45
C HIS A 268 0.76 -6.64 -4.92
N LEU A 269 1.95 -6.12 -5.25
CA LEU A 269 2.35 -5.74 -6.61
C LEU A 269 3.36 -6.71 -7.23
N ASP A 270 3.82 -7.72 -6.50
CA ASP A 270 4.95 -8.60 -6.86
C ASP A 270 6.25 -7.81 -7.18
N LEU A 271 6.48 -6.73 -6.43
CA LEU A 271 7.63 -5.84 -6.57
C LEU A 271 8.65 -6.00 -5.41
N PRO A 272 9.90 -5.54 -5.58
CA PRO A 272 10.83 -5.42 -4.46
C PRO A 272 10.32 -4.39 -3.42
N PRO A 273 10.55 -4.64 -2.11
CA PRO A 273 10.33 -3.66 -1.07
C PRO A 273 11.40 -2.58 -1.10
N SER A 274 11.04 -1.35 -0.74
CA SER A 274 11.97 -0.21 -0.62
C SER A 274 12.83 -0.32 0.64
N VAL A 275 12.33 -0.99 1.68
CA VAL A 275 13.04 -1.23 2.93
C VAL A 275 14.10 -2.31 2.74
N ILE A 276 15.37 -1.95 2.95
CA ILE A 276 16.51 -2.87 2.87
C ILE A 276 16.79 -3.51 4.24
N HIS A 277 16.91 -2.70 5.29
CA HIS A 277 17.29 -3.14 6.63
C HIS A 277 16.11 -3.14 7.61
N CYS A 278 15.77 -4.32 8.15
CA CYS A 278 14.90 -4.50 9.30
C CYS A 278 15.75 -4.99 10.49
N ILE A 279 16.02 -4.13 11.48
CA ILE A 279 16.71 -4.54 12.72
C ILE A 279 15.65 -5.14 13.66
N ASP A 280 15.92 -6.29 14.26
CA ASP A 280 15.01 -6.87 15.24
C ASP A 280 14.94 -6.01 16.52
N MET A 281 13.75 -5.51 16.84
CA MET A 281 13.46 -4.65 17.99
C MET A 281 12.75 -5.39 19.13
N ARG A 282 12.53 -6.72 19.03
CA ARG A 282 11.85 -7.54 20.06
C ARG A 282 12.40 -7.28 21.47
N ALA A 283 13.72 -7.20 21.61
CA ALA A 283 14.42 -6.99 22.89
C ALA A 283 14.03 -5.71 23.65
N GLN A 284 13.37 -4.74 23.00
CA GLN A 284 12.93 -3.49 23.61
C GLN A 284 11.42 -3.39 23.84
N ILE A 285 10.67 -4.50 23.65
CA ILE A 285 9.22 -4.55 23.93
C ILE A 285 9.00 -4.75 25.43
N ASP A 286 9.76 -5.67 26.06
CA ASP A 286 9.60 -6.02 27.48
C ASP A 286 10.07 -4.91 28.44
N GLU A 287 10.89 -3.94 27.98
CA GLU A 287 11.33 -2.78 28.76
C GLU A 287 10.22 -1.72 28.98
N LEU A 288 9.11 -1.76 28.22
CA LEU A 288 8.10 -0.69 28.21
C LEU A 288 6.92 -0.87 29.19
N GLY A 289 6.88 -1.97 29.94
CA GLY A 289 6.07 -2.09 31.16
C GLY A 289 4.77 -2.91 31.04
N HIS A 290 4.27 -3.33 32.21
CA HIS A 290 3.22 -4.34 32.35
C HIS A 290 1.79 -3.80 32.21
N HIS A 291 1.42 -3.34 31.02
CA HIS A 291 0.03 -3.12 30.62
C HIS A 291 -0.28 -3.98 29.39
N SER A 292 -1.48 -4.57 29.33
CA SER A 292 -1.92 -5.41 28.20
C SER A 292 -2.35 -4.53 27.02
N ASP A 293 -1.41 -3.77 26.46
CA ASP A 293 -1.62 -2.99 25.25
C ASP A 293 -1.60 -3.93 24.03
N HIS A 294 -2.79 -4.31 23.57
CA HIS A 294 -2.94 -5.13 22.37
C HIS A 294 -2.33 -4.49 21.11
N ASP A 295 -2.11 -3.17 21.09
CA ASP A 295 -1.37 -2.51 20.01
C ASP A 295 0.07 -3.02 19.94
N LEU A 296 0.77 -3.20 21.07
CA LEU A 296 2.18 -3.65 21.08
C LEU A 296 2.31 -5.09 20.58
N ASP A 297 1.36 -5.96 20.95
CA ASP A 297 1.34 -7.34 20.49
C ASP A 297 0.93 -7.43 19.00
N TYR A 298 0.00 -6.59 18.53
CA TYR A 298 -0.33 -6.41 17.10
C TYR A 298 0.85 -5.88 16.28
N GLU A 299 1.53 -4.83 16.75
CA GLU A 299 2.73 -4.25 16.12
C GLU A 299 3.87 -5.27 16.04
N SER A 300 4.03 -6.09 17.09
CA SER A 300 5.00 -7.19 17.13
C SER A 300 4.66 -8.30 16.12
N ALA A 301 3.39 -8.72 16.04
CA ALA A 301 2.94 -9.74 15.08
C ALA A 301 3.10 -9.25 13.63
N MET A 302 2.64 -8.04 13.33
CA MET A 302 2.73 -7.45 11.99
C MET A 302 4.18 -7.16 11.57
N TRP A 303 5.05 -6.75 12.50
CA TRP A 303 6.49 -6.59 12.23
C TRP A 303 7.16 -7.92 11.85
N GLN A 304 6.84 -8.99 12.57
CA GLN A 304 7.38 -10.32 12.30
C GLN A 304 6.86 -10.87 10.96
N TRP A 305 5.55 -10.72 10.70
CA TRP A 305 4.93 -11.00 9.41
C TRP A 305 5.64 -10.27 8.26
N ALA A 306 5.83 -8.95 8.37
CA ALA A 306 6.47 -8.15 7.33
C ALA A 306 7.94 -8.54 7.13
N THR A 307 8.68 -8.80 8.22
CA THR A 307 10.08 -9.25 8.11
C THR A 307 10.17 -10.60 7.38
N PHE A 308 9.28 -11.56 7.68
CA PHE A 308 9.26 -12.85 6.98
C PHE A 308 8.87 -12.69 5.49
N VAL A 309 7.79 -11.96 5.21
CA VAL A 309 7.27 -11.76 3.84
C VAL A 309 8.29 -11.05 2.96
N LYS A 310 9.01 -10.06 3.50
CA LYS A 310 10.12 -9.38 2.83
C LYS A 310 11.16 -10.38 2.30
N GLU A 311 11.75 -11.18 3.19
CA GLU A 311 12.90 -12.01 2.81
C GLU A 311 12.52 -13.29 2.06
N HIS A 312 11.38 -13.91 2.38
CA HIS A 312 10.97 -15.20 1.80
C HIS A 312 9.97 -15.10 0.64
N ILE A 313 9.25 -13.98 0.46
CA ILE A 313 8.26 -13.83 -0.63
C ILE A 313 8.65 -12.71 -1.59
N CYS A 314 8.89 -11.50 -1.09
CA CYS A 314 9.10 -10.33 -1.95
C CYS A 314 10.46 -10.37 -2.63
N ASN A 315 11.56 -10.64 -1.90
CA ASN A 315 12.89 -10.65 -2.50
C ASN A 315 13.05 -11.72 -3.60
N PRO A 316 12.61 -12.99 -3.45
CA PRO A 316 12.73 -13.98 -4.53
C PRO A 316 11.90 -13.60 -5.76
N ARG A 317 10.63 -13.18 -5.56
CA ARG A 317 9.74 -12.76 -6.65
C ARG A 317 10.29 -11.58 -7.43
N ALA A 318 10.86 -10.58 -6.74
CA ALA A 318 11.46 -9.41 -7.34
C ALA A 318 12.70 -9.69 -8.23
N THR A 319 13.27 -10.89 -8.14
CA THR A 319 14.35 -11.36 -9.02
C THR A 319 13.93 -12.54 -9.90
N GLU A 320 12.63 -12.70 -10.15
CA GLU A 320 12.00 -13.80 -10.91
C GLU A 320 12.33 -15.21 -10.36
N GLY A 321 12.82 -15.28 -9.12
CA GLY A 321 13.17 -16.52 -8.44
C GLY A 321 11.96 -17.22 -7.80
N PRO A 322 11.99 -18.56 -7.67
CA PRO A 322 10.95 -19.30 -6.96
C PRO A 322 11.02 -18.98 -5.46
N ILE A 323 9.87 -19.06 -4.76
CA ILE A 323 9.84 -18.92 -3.29
C ILE A 323 10.57 -20.11 -2.65
N ALA A 324 10.25 -21.33 -3.09
CA ALA A 324 10.97 -22.54 -2.68
C ALA A 324 11.89 -23.07 -3.80
N SER A 325 13.14 -23.32 -3.44
CA SER A 325 14.15 -23.93 -4.32
C SER A 325 14.21 -25.47 -4.25
N SER A 326 13.37 -26.10 -3.42
CA SER A 326 13.15 -27.55 -3.34
C SER A 326 11.94 -27.85 -2.43
N SER A 327 11.37 -29.08 -2.48
CA SER A 327 10.28 -29.48 -1.56
C SER A 327 10.68 -29.29 -0.09
N TYR A 328 11.88 -29.75 0.29
CA TYR A 328 12.41 -29.56 1.64
C TYR A 328 12.51 -28.08 2.05
N HIS A 329 12.86 -27.18 1.11
CA HIS A 329 12.86 -25.75 1.38
C HIS A 329 11.43 -25.19 1.56
N LYS A 330 10.45 -25.64 0.76
CA LYS A 330 9.03 -25.29 0.94
C LYS A 330 8.51 -25.74 2.31
N GLU A 331 8.77 -26.99 2.68
CA GLU A 331 8.42 -27.56 3.99
C GLU A 331 9.06 -26.76 5.14
N THR A 332 10.35 -26.40 5.02
CA THR A 332 11.07 -25.58 6.01
C THR A 332 10.47 -24.18 6.16
N ILE A 333 10.19 -23.47 5.06
CA ILE A 333 9.57 -22.13 5.08
C ILE A 333 8.18 -22.21 5.71
N ILE A 334 7.36 -23.21 5.36
CA ILE A 334 6.01 -23.36 5.90
C ILE A 334 6.02 -23.68 7.41
N SER A 335 6.96 -24.52 7.88
CA SER A 335 7.14 -24.80 9.31
C SER A 335 7.50 -23.52 10.07
N GLN A 336 8.53 -22.80 9.63
CA GLN A 336 8.98 -21.54 10.24
C GLN A 336 7.88 -20.47 10.25
N TYR A 337 7.05 -20.40 9.20
CA TYR A 337 5.93 -19.46 9.13
C TYR A 337 4.82 -19.80 10.14
N ARG A 338 4.52 -21.09 10.33
CA ARG A 338 3.53 -21.57 11.32
C ARG A 338 4.05 -21.43 12.75
N GLU A 339 5.29 -21.81 13.01
CA GLU A 339 5.98 -21.60 14.30
C GLU A 339 5.99 -20.12 14.71
N MET A 340 6.23 -19.21 13.76
CA MET A 340 6.14 -17.76 13.99
C MET A 340 4.73 -17.36 14.46
N TYR A 341 3.67 -17.82 13.79
CA TYR A 341 2.29 -17.52 14.18
C TYR A 341 1.96 -18.06 15.58
N GLU A 342 2.33 -19.31 15.86
CA GLU A 342 2.10 -19.95 17.16
C GLU A 342 2.83 -19.24 18.31
N SER A 343 4.01 -18.66 18.03
CA SER A 343 4.82 -17.88 18.97
C SER A 343 4.24 -16.50 19.34
N TRP A 344 3.26 -15.98 18.59
CA TRP A 344 2.66 -14.67 18.89
C TRP A 344 1.84 -14.70 20.17
N ARG A 345 1.80 -13.57 20.89
CA ARG A 345 1.06 -13.46 22.15
C ARG A 345 -0.45 -13.59 21.92
N PRO A 346 -1.19 -14.39 22.72
CA PRO A 346 -2.64 -14.47 22.62
C PRO A 346 -3.30 -13.09 22.81
N PRO A 347 -4.35 -12.76 22.04
CA PRO A 347 -5.12 -13.65 21.16
C PRO A 347 -4.58 -13.77 19.72
N PHE A 348 -3.46 -13.14 19.35
CA PHE A 348 -3.01 -13.03 17.95
C PHE A 348 -2.57 -14.35 17.30
N ASN A 349 -2.26 -15.38 18.10
CA ASN A 349 -2.00 -16.75 17.65
C ASN A 349 -3.25 -17.68 17.65
N SER A 350 -4.45 -17.15 17.92
CA SER A 350 -5.66 -17.98 18.03
C SER A 350 -6.30 -18.27 16.68
N GLN A 351 -6.55 -19.55 16.39
CA GLN A 351 -7.34 -19.99 15.24
C GLN A 351 -8.81 -20.27 15.60
N SER A 352 -9.22 -20.07 16.87
CA SER A 352 -10.60 -20.31 17.32
C SER A 352 -11.63 -19.59 16.42
N PRO A 353 -12.75 -20.23 16.01
CA PRO A 353 -13.84 -19.54 15.29
C PRO A 353 -14.38 -18.33 16.06
N LYS A 354 -14.22 -18.32 17.40
CA LYS A 354 -14.63 -17.23 18.30
C LYS A 354 -13.62 -16.10 18.41
N ARG A 355 -12.49 -16.13 17.68
CA ARG A 355 -11.46 -15.07 17.69
C ARG A 355 -11.92 -13.70 17.16
N PHE A 356 -13.19 -13.60 16.73
CA PHE A 356 -13.85 -12.37 16.34
C PHE A 356 -15.14 -12.10 17.15
N GLU A 357 -15.27 -12.71 18.32
CA GLU A 357 -16.37 -12.49 19.30
C GLU A 357 -15.90 -11.60 20.48
N PHE A 358 -14.96 -10.70 20.24
CA PHE A 358 -14.49 -9.73 21.24
C PHE A 358 -15.44 -8.53 21.36
N GLY A 359 -15.65 -8.05 22.59
CA GLY A 359 -16.38 -6.80 22.85
C GLY A 359 -15.57 -5.53 22.53
N ASP A 360 -14.25 -5.64 22.36
CA ASP A 360 -13.40 -4.56 21.85
C ASP A 360 -13.28 -4.64 20.31
N LEU A 361 -13.76 -3.59 19.65
CA LEU A 361 -13.70 -3.42 18.21
C LEU A 361 -12.28 -3.10 17.70
N ARG A 362 -11.41 -2.49 18.52
CA ARG A 362 -10.00 -2.20 18.16
C ARG A 362 -9.24 -3.51 18.00
N LEU A 363 -9.23 -4.33 19.05
CA LEU A 363 -8.68 -5.68 19.03
C LEU A 363 -9.26 -6.53 17.88
N ALA A 364 -10.58 -6.43 17.62
CA ALA A 364 -11.19 -7.17 16.51
C ALA A 364 -10.64 -6.75 15.13
N ARG A 365 -10.49 -5.45 14.84
CA ARG A 365 -9.85 -4.98 13.58
C ARG A 365 -8.40 -5.46 13.46
N GLN A 366 -7.64 -5.45 14.57
CA GLN A 366 -6.26 -5.93 14.62
C GLN A 366 -6.17 -7.44 14.33
N LEU A 367 -7.00 -8.26 14.97
CA LEU A 367 -7.07 -9.71 14.75
C LEU A 367 -7.51 -10.08 13.33
N ILE A 368 -8.47 -9.36 12.76
CA ILE A 368 -8.87 -9.51 11.35
C ILE A 368 -7.69 -9.19 10.43
N THR A 369 -6.92 -8.15 10.73
CA THR A 369 -5.75 -7.74 9.92
C THR A 369 -4.64 -8.77 9.99
N VAL A 370 -4.27 -9.23 11.19
CA VAL A 370 -3.25 -10.26 11.40
C VAL A 370 -3.67 -11.57 10.74
N SER A 371 -4.91 -12.02 10.94
CA SER A 371 -5.41 -13.27 10.33
C SER A 371 -5.42 -13.19 8.81
N SER A 372 -6.01 -12.14 8.21
CA SER A 372 -6.08 -12.01 6.75
C SER A 372 -4.72 -11.77 6.08
N SER A 373 -3.76 -11.13 6.76
CA SER A 373 -2.37 -11.01 6.30
C SER A 373 -1.61 -12.34 6.39
N PHE A 374 -1.72 -13.06 7.50
CA PHE A 374 -1.00 -14.32 7.71
C PHE A 374 -1.51 -15.43 6.78
N PHE A 375 -2.80 -15.73 6.85
CA PHE A 375 -3.40 -16.82 6.07
C PHE A 375 -3.39 -16.54 4.56
N GLY A 376 -3.47 -15.26 4.15
CA GLY A 376 -3.31 -14.85 2.75
C GLY A 376 -1.90 -15.09 2.17
N VAL A 377 -0.86 -15.11 3.01
CA VAL A 377 0.51 -15.48 2.62
C VAL A 377 0.74 -16.98 2.75
N LEU A 378 0.20 -17.64 3.77
CA LEU A 378 0.27 -19.10 3.92
C LEU A 378 -0.37 -19.80 2.70
N THR A 379 -1.45 -19.24 2.16
CA THR A 379 -2.05 -19.66 0.88
C THR A 379 -1.05 -19.56 -0.28
N VAL A 380 -0.24 -18.50 -0.35
CA VAL A 380 0.81 -18.35 -1.39
C VAL A 380 1.92 -19.39 -1.21
N LEU A 381 2.34 -19.67 0.03
CA LEU A 381 3.32 -20.71 0.29
C LEU A 381 2.82 -22.08 -0.18
N TYR A 382 1.57 -22.43 0.14
CA TYR A 382 0.97 -23.69 -0.31
C TYR A 382 0.80 -23.77 -1.83
N LEU A 383 0.48 -22.66 -2.49
CA LEU A 383 0.37 -22.56 -3.95
C LEU A 383 1.71 -22.31 -4.68
N ASP A 384 2.86 -22.18 -4.00
CA ASP A 384 4.14 -22.07 -4.72
C ASP A 384 4.47 -23.36 -5.47
N GLN A 385 4.97 -23.22 -6.71
CA GLN A 385 5.20 -24.34 -7.62
C GLN A 385 6.48 -24.12 -8.45
N ASN A 386 7.33 -25.14 -8.43
CA ASN A 386 8.55 -25.24 -9.21
C ASN A 386 8.79 -26.73 -9.53
N LEU A 387 8.23 -27.18 -10.65
CA LEU A 387 8.26 -28.59 -11.05
C LEU A 387 9.70 -29.11 -11.27
N GLU A 388 10.61 -28.27 -11.77
CA GLU A 388 12.03 -28.62 -11.97
C GLU A 388 12.74 -28.92 -10.64
N ALA A 389 12.35 -28.23 -9.56
CA ALA A 389 12.86 -28.45 -8.21
C ALA A 389 12.02 -29.44 -7.38
N GLY A 390 11.04 -30.12 -7.99
CA GLY A 390 10.11 -31.03 -7.30
C GLY A 390 9.16 -30.34 -6.31
N VAL A 391 8.96 -29.02 -6.43
CA VAL A 391 8.04 -28.24 -5.58
C VAL A 391 6.63 -28.33 -6.15
N LEU A 392 5.79 -29.14 -5.50
CA LEU A 392 4.39 -29.35 -5.86
C LEU A 392 3.43 -28.45 -5.06
N LEU A 393 2.22 -28.29 -5.58
CA LEU A 393 1.12 -27.57 -4.92
C LEU A 393 0.57 -28.38 -3.73
N ASP A 394 0.18 -27.69 -2.66
CA ASP A 394 -0.69 -28.26 -1.62
C ASP A 394 -2.07 -27.60 -1.72
N ILE A 395 -2.95 -28.21 -2.51
CA ILE A 395 -4.30 -27.70 -2.75
C ILE A 395 -5.13 -27.69 -1.46
N HIS A 396 -4.97 -28.70 -0.60
CA HIS A 396 -5.70 -28.80 0.67
C HIS A 396 -5.26 -27.73 1.67
N GLY A 397 -3.94 -27.56 1.87
CA GLY A 397 -3.38 -26.51 2.72
C GLY A 397 -3.72 -25.11 2.20
N ALA A 398 -3.74 -24.93 0.88
CA ALA A 398 -4.18 -23.68 0.25
C ALA A 398 -5.66 -23.39 0.53
N ILE A 399 -6.57 -24.36 0.40
CA ILE A 399 -7.99 -24.16 0.70
C ILE A 399 -8.19 -23.83 2.19
N ASP A 400 -7.61 -24.61 3.10
CA ASP A 400 -7.75 -24.39 4.55
C ASP A 400 -7.24 -22.99 4.95
N ALA A 401 -6.09 -22.57 4.41
CA ALA A 401 -5.56 -21.22 4.64
C ALA A 401 -6.45 -20.14 3.99
N THR A 402 -6.99 -20.37 2.79
CA THR A 402 -7.86 -19.39 2.13
C THR A 402 -9.17 -19.20 2.91
N HIS A 403 -9.75 -20.29 3.44
CA HIS A 403 -10.94 -20.25 4.30
C HIS A 403 -10.72 -19.37 5.54
N GLU A 404 -9.57 -19.49 6.21
CA GLU A 404 -9.27 -18.68 7.38
C GLU A 404 -9.03 -17.19 7.04
N ALA A 405 -8.42 -16.91 5.88
CA ALA A 405 -8.28 -15.55 5.37
C ALA A 405 -9.63 -14.91 4.99
N MET A 406 -10.53 -15.67 4.34
CA MET A 406 -11.86 -15.18 3.94
C MET A 406 -12.83 -15.09 5.14
N SER A 407 -12.77 -16.02 6.09
CA SER A 407 -13.49 -15.94 7.36
C SER A 407 -13.15 -14.67 8.15
N SER A 408 -11.90 -14.21 8.06
CA SER A 408 -11.46 -12.93 8.64
C SER A 408 -12.11 -11.72 7.94
N PHE A 409 -12.28 -11.78 6.62
CA PHE A 409 -13.02 -10.76 5.85
C PHE A 409 -14.54 -10.80 6.14
N PHE A 410 -15.14 -11.97 6.27
CA PHE A 410 -16.55 -12.10 6.66
C PHE A 410 -16.80 -11.62 8.11
N ALA A 411 -15.81 -11.77 9.00
CA ALA A 411 -15.86 -11.17 10.33
C ALA A 411 -15.77 -9.64 10.30
N LEU A 412 -15.01 -9.04 9.36
CA LEU A 412 -14.99 -7.59 9.15
C LEU A 412 -16.39 -7.06 8.85
N LEU A 413 -17.06 -7.60 7.83
CA LEU A 413 -18.38 -7.12 7.41
C LEU A 413 -19.48 -7.39 8.46
N ARG A 414 -19.32 -8.44 9.28
CA ARG A 414 -20.22 -8.73 10.42
C ARG A 414 -20.08 -7.73 11.56
N LEU A 415 -18.87 -7.20 11.81
CA LEU A 415 -18.59 -6.28 12.91
C LEU A 415 -18.65 -4.81 12.48
N PHE A 416 -18.40 -4.53 11.20
CA PHE A 416 -18.33 -3.20 10.61
C PHE A 416 -19.07 -3.20 9.25
N PRO A 417 -20.42 -3.24 9.23
CA PRO A 417 -21.19 -3.36 7.99
C PRO A 417 -20.86 -2.29 6.96
N ASP A 418 -20.64 -1.04 7.41
CA ASP A 418 -20.28 0.11 6.58
C ASP A 418 -19.04 -0.12 5.70
N GLN A 419 -18.17 -1.07 6.04
CA GLN A 419 -17.01 -1.41 5.22
C GLN A 419 -17.42 -2.05 3.88
N MET A 420 -18.60 -2.69 3.79
CA MET A 420 -19.07 -3.36 2.56
C MET A 420 -19.10 -2.42 1.36
N ASP A 421 -19.52 -1.17 1.59
CA ASP A 421 -19.68 -0.13 0.57
C ASP A 421 -18.40 0.70 0.37
N MET A 422 -17.28 0.23 0.91
CA MET A 422 -16.01 0.95 0.93
C MET A 422 -14.90 0.10 0.36
N TRP A 423 -14.08 0.69 -0.51
CA TRP A 423 -12.90 -0.02 -0.97
C TRP A 423 -11.78 0.04 0.06
N ALA A 424 -11.10 -1.10 0.26
CA ALA A 424 -10.11 -1.25 1.31
C ALA A 424 -9.09 -2.35 1.02
N SER A 425 -7.95 -2.33 1.74
CA SER A 425 -6.94 -3.40 1.72
C SER A 425 -7.51 -4.80 2.04
N TYR A 426 -8.61 -4.88 2.80
CA TYR A 426 -9.33 -6.13 3.07
C TYR A 426 -10.02 -6.68 1.82
N HIS A 427 -10.69 -5.82 1.04
CA HIS A 427 -11.36 -6.21 -0.21
C HIS A 427 -10.37 -6.70 -1.27
N THR A 428 -9.16 -6.14 -1.31
CA THR A 428 -8.07 -6.64 -2.17
C THR A 428 -7.53 -8.00 -1.71
N ARG A 429 -7.34 -8.22 -0.41
CA ARG A 429 -6.93 -9.54 0.11
C ARG A 429 -8.03 -10.61 -0.07
N ALA A 430 -9.30 -10.25 0.10
CA ALA A 430 -10.45 -11.14 -0.10
C ALA A 430 -10.66 -11.50 -1.59
N TYR A 431 -10.52 -10.52 -2.50
CA TYR A 431 -10.58 -10.78 -3.94
C TYR A 431 -9.46 -11.74 -4.39
N ALA A 432 -8.23 -11.51 -3.92
CA ALA A 432 -7.10 -12.39 -4.24
C ALA A 432 -7.34 -13.83 -3.74
N GLN A 433 -7.95 -13.99 -2.57
CA GLN A 433 -8.35 -15.30 -2.02
C GLN A 433 -9.45 -15.96 -2.85
N ALA A 434 -10.54 -15.25 -3.18
CA ALA A 434 -11.62 -15.77 -4.00
C ALA A 434 -11.14 -16.19 -5.40
N MET A 435 -10.25 -15.41 -6.03
CA MET A 435 -9.62 -15.73 -7.31
C MET A 435 -8.73 -16.98 -7.25
N ARG A 436 -8.03 -17.22 -6.13
CA ARG A 436 -7.24 -18.46 -5.91
C ARG A 436 -8.16 -19.67 -5.81
N ILE A 437 -9.20 -19.62 -4.97
CA ILE A 437 -10.20 -20.71 -4.87
C ILE A 437 -10.87 -20.96 -6.23
N ALA A 438 -11.29 -19.92 -6.96
CA ALA A 438 -11.95 -20.09 -8.25
C ALA A 438 -11.06 -20.88 -9.23
N ARG A 439 -9.77 -20.57 -9.31
CA ARG A 439 -8.81 -21.31 -10.16
C ARG A 439 -8.58 -22.74 -9.69
N ILE A 440 -8.47 -22.97 -8.37
CA ILE A 440 -8.38 -24.32 -7.79
C ILE A 440 -9.60 -25.16 -8.21
N LEU A 441 -10.81 -24.61 -8.06
CA LEU A 441 -12.05 -25.32 -8.42
C LEU A 441 -12.13 -25.62 -9.92
N VAL A 442 -11.68 -24.71 -10.80
CA VAL A 442 -11.61 -24.97 -12.25
C VAL A 442 -10.66 -26.14 -12.54
N SER A 443 -9.44 -26.10 -12.01
CA SER A 443 -8.42 -27.14 -12.24
C SER A 443 -8.87 -28.51 -11.73
N GLU A 444 -9.39 -28.59 -10.49
CA GLU A 444 -9.88 -29.84 -9.92
C GLU A 444 -11.09 -30.41 -10.67
N THR A 445 -12.00 -29.56 -11.16
CA THR A 445 -13.15 -30.03 -11.97
C THR A 445 -12.67 -30.59 -13.31
N GLN A 446 -11.71 -29.94 -13.98
CA GLN A 446 -11.12 -30.41 -15.23
C GLN A 446 -10.32 -31.72 -15.07
N HIS A 447 -9.63 -31.91 -13.94
CA HIS A 447 -8.84 -33.12 -13.69
C HIS A 447 -9.66 -34.32 -13.19
N LEU A 448 -10.75 -34.09 -12.44
CA LEU A 448 -11.52 -35.15 -11.81
C LEU A 448 -12.86 -35.49 -12.50
N GLY A 449 -13.30 -34.69 -13.49
CA GLY A 449 -14.51 -34.95 -14.29
C GLY A 449 -15.84 -34.85 -13.53
N GLN A 450 -15.78 -34.40 -12.28
CA GLN A 450 -16.86 -34.00 -11.39
C GLN A 450 -16.21 -33.29 -10.21
N THR A 451 -16.83 -32.23 -9.68
CA THR A 451 -16.42 -31.68 -8.38
C THR A 451 -16.55 -32.78 -7.32
N SER A 452 -15.40 -33.23 -6.80
CA SER A 452 -15.34 -34.31 -5.82
C SER A 452 -16.20 -34.01 -4.59
N ARG A 453 -16.65 -35.05 -3.91
CA ARG A 453 -17.34 -34.95 -2.60
C ARG A 453 -16.39 -34.52 -1.45
N ASP A 454 -15.26 -33.91 -1.77
CA ASP A 454 -14.30 -33.41 -0.80
C ASP A 454 -14.91 -32.24 -0.01
N PRO A 455 -15.03 -32.35 1.33
CA PRO A 455 -15.48 -31.25 2.18
C PRO A 455 -14.68 -29.95 1.98
N ARG A 456 -13.38 -30.01 1.65
CA ARG A 456 -12.55 -28.81 1.42
C ARG A 456 -12.98 -28.04 0.17
N LEU A 457 -13.10 -28.70 -0.97
CA LEU A 457 -13.58 -28.06 -2.21
C LEU A 457 -14.99 -27.47 -2.02
N MET A 458 -15.85 -28.13 -1.24
CA MET A 458 -17.17 -27.61 -0.89
C MET A 458 -17.12 -26.38 0.03
N ILE A 459 -16.20 -26.32 1.00
CA ILE A 459 -15.98 -25.12 1.84
C ILE A 459 -15.46 -23.96 0.99
N GLY A 460 -14.44 -24.19 0.18
CA GLY A 460 -13.89 -23.16 -0.72
C GLY A 460 -14.96 -22.60 -1.66
N LYS A 461 -15.77 -23.48 -2.27
CA LYS A 461 -16.91 -23.03 -3.08
C LYS A 461 -17.91 -22.17 -2.29
N SER A 462 -18.26 -22.57 -1.07
CA SER A 462 -19.17 -21.80 -0.20
C SER A 462 -18.64 -20.39 0.12
N ASP A 463 -17.33 -20.25 0.36
CA ASP A 463 -16.70 -18.94 0.58
C ASP A 463 -16.68 -18.08 -0.69
N LEU A 464 -16.44 -18.70 -1.85
CA LEU A 464 -16.45 -18.04 -3.15
C LEU A 464 -17.85 -17.54 -3.54
N ASP A 465 -18.87 -18.39 -3.42
CA ASP A 465 -20.27 -18.04 -3.66
C ASP A 465 -20.70 -16.89 -2.73
N ARG A 466 -20.36 -16.97 -1.43
CA ARG A 466 -20.61 -15.91 -0.44
C ARG A 466 -19.89 -14.60 -0.77
N TYR A 467 -18.68 -14.66 -1.33
CA TYR A 467 -17.93 -13.47 -1.73
C TYR A 467 -18.50 -12.82 -3.00
N LEU A 468 -19.04 -13.61 -3.93
CA LEU A 468 -19.80 -13.09 -5.08
C LEU A 468 -21.08 -12.35 -4.63
N ASP A 469 -21.82 -12.89 -3.66
CA ASP A 469 -22.99 -12.22 -3.09
C ASP A 469 -22.62 -10.89 -2.41
N ILE A 470 -21.49 -10.83 -1.71
CA ILE A 470 -20.94 -9.59 -1.13
C ILE A 470 -20.59 -8.57 -2.23
N LEU A 471 -19.90 -9.01 -3.30
CA LEU A 471 -19.58 -8.13 -4.43
C LEU A 471 -20.83 -7.65 -5.20
N LEU A 472 -21.91 -8.42 -5.24
CA LEU A 472 -23.18 -8.03 -5.87
C LEU A 472 -24.02 -7.08 -5.00
N SER A 473 -23.89 -7.17 -3.67
CA SER A 473 -24.70 -6.42 -2.72
C SER A 473 -24.15 -5.02 -2.40
N SER A 474 -22.83 -4.79 -2.48
CA SER A 474 -22.25 -3.48 -2.12
C SER A 474 -22.69 -2.30 -2.99
N ARG A 475 -22.82 -1.12 -2.39
CA ARG A 475 -23.37 0.12 -2.96
C ARG A 475 -22.51 1.35 -2.63
N GLY A 476 -21.19 1.21 -2.77
CA GLY A 476 -20.24 2.32 -2.58
C GLY A 476 -20.35 3.45 -3.61
N SER A 477 -19.41 4.40 -3.51
CA SER A 477 -19.21 5.51 -4.48
C SER A 477 -19.00 5.03 -5.92
N HIS A 478 -19.10 5.92 -6.91
CA HIS A 478 -18.83 5.60 -8.31
C HIS A 478 -17.43 4.99 -8.53
N LYS A 479 -16.42 5.47 -7.79
CA LYS A 479 -15.07 4.89 -7.77
C LYS A 479 -15.06 3.45 -7.22
N HIS A 480 -15.84 3.14 -6.18
CA HIS A 480 -16.03 1.76 -5.69
C HIS A 480 -16.77 0.91 -6.74
N GLN A 481 -17.89 1.39 -7.28
CA GLN A 481 -18.74 0.68 -8.24
C GLN A 481 -17.97 0.26 -9.50
N HIS A 482 -17.03 1.09 -9.96
CA HIS A 482 -16.18 0.76 -11.09
C HIS A 482 -15.28 -0.45 -10.80
N VAL A 483 -14.59 -0.46 -9.65
CA VAL A 483 -13.68 -1.56 -9.28
C VAL A 483 -14.47 -2.83 -8.92
N GLN A 484 -15.63 -2.67 -8.26
CA GLN A 484 -16.62 -3.72 -7.99
C GLN A 484 -17.03 -4.42 -9.29
N HIS A 485 -17.47 -3.67 -10.31
CA HIS A 485 -17.90 -4.22 -11.59
C HIS A 485 -16.76 -4.97 -12.31
N THR A 486 -15.57 -4.36 -12.40
CA THR A 486 -14.43 -4.98 -13.09
C THR A 486 -13.97 -6.28 -12.40
N ARG A 487 -13.92 -6.30 -11.06
CA ARG A 487 -13.56 -7.51 -10.31
C ARG A 487 -14.67 -8.57 -10.29
N PHE A 488 -15.93 -8.18 -10.21
CA PHE A 488 -17.05 -9.11 -10.33
C PHE A 488 -17.03 -9.80 -11.69
N LYS A 489 -16.85 -9.05 -12.78
CA LYS A 489 -16.70 -9.60 -14.14
C LYS A 489 -15.53 -10.59 -14.23
N ALA A 490 -14.33 -10.18 -13.82
CA ALA A 490 -13.14 -11.03 -13.91
C ALA A 490 -13.23 -12.30 -13.05
N LEU A 491 -13.88 -12.25 -11.88
CA LEU A 491 -14.14 -13.43 -11.06
C LEU A 491 -15.22 -14.33 -11.68
N ARG A 492 -16.27 -13.74 -12.28
CA ARG A 492 -17.31 -14.47 -13.02
C ARG A 492 -16.75 -15.24 -14.20
N GLU A 493 -15.89 -14.61 -15.00
CA GLU A 493 -15.25 -15.25 -16.16
C GLU A 493 -14.49 -16.53 -15.79
N VAL A 494 -13.92 -16.62 -14.58
CA VAL A 494 -13.28 -17.84 -14.06
C VAL A 494 -14.31 -18.81 -13.46
N VAL A 495 -15.31 -18.31 -12.72
CA VAL A 495 -16.34 -19.14 -12.07
C VAL A 495 -17.23 -19.85 -13.07
N ASP A 496 -17.58 -19.20 -14.17
CA ASP A 496 -18.44 -19.79 -15.19
C ASP A 496 -17.74 -20.97 -15.91
N MET A 497 -16.40 -21.05 -15.90
CA MET A 497 -15.64 -22.23 -16.36
C MET A 497 -15.84 -23.47 -15.49
N ILE A 498 -16.19 -23.32 -14.21
CA ILE A 498 -16.48 -24.43 -13.28
C ILE A 498 -17.77 -25.17 -13.72
N GLY A 499 -18.68 -24.50 -14.42
CA GLY A 499 -19.95 -25.06 -14.89
C GLY A 499 -19.95 -25.61 -16.32
N VAL A 500 -18.79 -25.65 -16.99
CA VAL A 500 -18.63 -26.01 -18.42
C VAL A 500 -17.85 -27.32 -18.63
N ALA A 501 -17.33 -27.92 -17.54
CA ALA A 501 -16.58 -29.18 -17.52
C ALA A 501 -17.44 -30.35 -17.03
#